data_AF-A0A925WAQ8-F1
#
_entry.id   AF-A0A925WAQ8-F1
#
_cell.length_a   1.000
_cell.length_b   1.000
_cell.length_c   1.000
_cell.angle_alpha   90.00
_cell.angle_beta   90.00
_cell.angle_gamma   90.00
#
_symmetry.space_group_name_H-M   'P 1'
#
loop_
_entity.id
_entity.type
_entity.pdbx_description
1 polymer ?
#
loop_
_entity_poly.entity_id
_entity_poly.type
_entity_poly.pdbx_seq_one_letter_code
_entity_poly.pdbx_strand_id
1 'polypeptide(L)'
;MTTAAPARHARLGPGVSAGYASGSLVTGSFSTVPGLLLLPYLTDTLGVAAALAGVLAFVPKAWNVVLNPVAGRVSDRTRSRFGPRRPYVLGAGSAVGIAFAVMFAGPAAGLAGAAWAAVGYLVTATVFAFFQSPYAAMPAEMTADHTDRTRLMGWRVAGIAVAALVTGAVAPLIVRSAGGGIPGYRAMGIVIGALIVLGAVVAFVGTRRAPLEVAPARESSLRAQLAVAAGNRPFRRLLVIVALQSGATGAQ
;
A
#
# COMPACT_ATOMS: atom_id res chain seq x y z
N MET A 1 46.93 10.73 12.91
CA MET A 1 45.54 10.20 12.86
C MET A 1 44.89 10.70 11.59
N THR A 2 44.91 9.90 10.54
CA THR A 2 44.30 10.21 9.23
C THR A 2 42.80 9.95 9.33
N THR A 3 42.00 11.01 9.41
CA THR A 3 40.55 10.94 9.26
C THR A 3 40.26 10.48 7.83
N ALA A 4 39.87 9.20 7.68
CA ALA A 4 39.38 8.68 6.41
C ALA A 4 38.21 9.55 5.95
N ALA A 5 38.32 10.15 4.76
CA ALA A 5 37.22 10.87 4.14
C ALA A 5 35.99 9.94 4.06
N PRO A 6 34.78 10.42 4.38
CA PRO A 6 33.59 9.58 4.27
C PRO A 6 33.50 9.04 2.85
N ALA A 7 33.43 7.71 2.73
CA ALA A 7 33.27 7.05 1.45
C ALA A 7 32.06 7.67 0.75
N ARG A 8 32.27 8.28 -0.43
CA ARG A 8 31.17 8.87 -1.20
C ARG A 8 30.29 7.72 -1.66
N HIS A 9 29.17 7.51 -0.97
CA HIS A 9 28.15 6.57 -1.42
C HIS A 9 27.67 7.01 -2.81
N ALA A 10 27.66 6.08 -3.76
CA ALA A 10 27.23 6.36 -5.12
C ALA A 10 25.76 6.76 -5.10
N ARG A 11 25.46 7.99 -5.55
CA ARG A 11 24.09 8.53 -5.56
C ARG A 11 23.18 7.65 -6.41
N LEU A 12 21.95 7.45 -5.94
CA LEU A 12 20.95 6.72 -6.71
C LEU A 12 20.60 7.45 -8.03
N GLY A 13 20.65 6.70 -9.14
CA GLY A 13 20.29 7.23 -10.45
C GLY A 13 18.82 7.71 -10.49
N PRO A 14 18.51 8.81 -11.18
CA PRO A 14 17.17 9.40 -11.20
C PRO A 14 16.10 8.42 -11.73
N GLY A 15 16.45 7.54 -12.66
CA GLY A 15 15.54 6.51 -13.17
C GLY A 15 15.15 5.46 -12.13
N VAL A 16 16.04 5.13 -11.19
CA VAL A 16 15.74 4.19 -10.09
C VAL A 16 14.81 4.85 -9.08
N SER A 17 15.03 6.12 -8.76
CA SER A 17 14.16 6.90 -7.87
C SER A 17 12.76 7.06 -8.45
N ALA A 18 12.65 7.38 -9.75
CA ALA A 18 11.37 7.48 -10.46
C ALA A 18 10.67 6.10 -10.54
N GLY A 19 11.44 5.05 -10.83
CA GLY A 19 10.95 3.67 -10.79
C GLY A 19 10.37 3.32 -9.43
N TYR A 20 11.11 3.54 -8.35
CA TYR A 20 10.62 3.32 -6.99
C TYR A 20 9.34 4.11 -6.71
N ALA A 21 9.31 5.41 -7.05
CA ALA A 21 8.15 6.27 -6.82
C ALA A 21 6.89 5.83 -7.59
N SER A 22 7.02 5.16 -8.73
CA SER A 22 5.85 4.64 -9.47
C SER A 22 5.05 3.60 -8.68
N GLY A 23 5.68 2.90 -7.73
CA GLY A 23 4.99 1.99 -6.81
C GLY A 23 3.99 2.70 -5.90
N SER A 24 4.13 4.02 -5.72
CA SER A 24 3.15 4.85 -5.03
C SER A 24 1.79 4.89 -5.71
N LEU A 25 1.69 4.54 -7.00
CA LEU A 25 0.41 4.37 -7.68
C LEU A 25 -0.44 3.29 -7.00
N VAL A 26 0.19 2.19 -6.56
CA VAL A 26 -0.50 1.12 -5.82
C VAL A 26 -1.02 1.67 -4.48
N THR A 27 -0.15 2.34 -3.73
CA THR A 27 -0.48 2.94 -2.44
C THR A 27 -1.59 3.99 -2.53
N GLY A 28 -1.40 5.01 -3.35
CA GLY A 28 -2.34 6.13 -3.45
C GLY A 28 -3.69 5.68 -3.99
N SER A 29 -3.72 4.87 -5.04
CA SER A 29 -4.98 4.40 -5.62
C SER A 29 -5.78 3.55 -4.63
N PHE A 30 -5.13 2.59 -3.94
CA PHE A 30 -5.81 1.73 -2.98
C PHE A 30 -6.22 2.47 -1.70
N SER A 31 -5.47 3.48 -1.26
CA SER A 31 -5.87 4.26 -0.08
C SER A 31 -7.00 5.23 -0.38
N THR A 32 -6.97 5.86 -1.56
CA THR A 32 -7.91 6.93 -1.91
C THR A 32 -9.25 6.40 -2.40
N VAL A 33 -9.26 5.48 -3.37
CA VAL A 33 -10.52 5.10 -4.05
C VAL A 33 -11.53 4.42 -3.11
N PRO A 34 -11.16 3.40 -2.31
CA PRO A 34 -12.07 2.84 -1.31
C PRO A 34 -12.48 3.87 -0.25
N GLY A 35 -11.57 4.75 0.15
CA GLY A 35 -11.87 5.81 1.12
C GLY A 35 -12.97 6.76 0.65
N LEU A 36 -13.00 7.07 -0.65
CA LEU A 36 -13.98 7.98 -1.23
C LEU A 36 -15.27 7.28 -1.69
N LEU A 37 -15.16 6.07 -2.24
CA LEU A 37 -16.21 5.48 -3.05
C LEU A 37 -16.80 4.19 -2.49
N LEU A 38 -16.16 3.53 -1.51
CA LEU A 38 -16.70 2.28 -0.97
C LEU A 38 -18.00 2.51 -0.19
N LEU A 39 -18.08 3.59 0.58
CA LEU A 39 -19.28 3.90 1.36
C LEU A 39 -20.47 4.25 0.44
N PRO A 40 -20.37 5.20 -0.52
CA PRO A 40 -21.44 5.43 -1.52
C PRO A 40 -21.79 4.19 -2.35
N TYR A 41 -20.81 3.33 -2.65
CA TYR A 41 -21.09 2.06 -3.33
C TYR A 41 -21.99 1.16 -2.48
N LEU A 42 -21.64 0.97 -1.20
CA LEU A 42 -22.41 0.12 -0.28
C LEU A 42 -23.81 0.69 0.01
N THR A 43 -23.93 2.00 0.20
CA THR A 43 -25.21 2.65 0.55
C THR A 43 -26.06 2.93 -0.68
N ASP A 44 -25.55 3.70 -1.62
CA ASP A 44 -26.36 4.32 -2.66
C ASP A 44 -26.55 3.37 -3.85
N THR A 45 -25.58 2.49 -4.09
CA THR A 45 -25.64 1.50 -5.19
C THR A 45 -26.13 0.14 -4.74
N LEU A 46 -25.65 -0.35 -3.58
CA LEU A 46 -26.03 -1.67 -3.07
C LEU A 46 -27.21 -1.61 -2.08
N GLY A 47 -27.64 -0.43 -1.62
CA GLY A 47 -28.84 -0.28 -0.78
C GLY A 47 -28.66 -0.76 0.66
N VAL A 48 -27.42 -0.78 1.17
CA VAL A 48 -27.11 -1.25 2.53
C VAL A 48 -27.22 -0.08 3.51
N ALA A 49 -27.74 -0.34 4.71
CA ALA A 49 -27.81 0.67 5.77
C ALA A 49 -26.42 1.25 6.08
N ALA A 50 -26.35 2.58 6.22
CA ALA A 50 -25.09 3.32 6.41
C ALA A 50 -24.27 2.81 7.61
N ALA A 51 -24.92 2.44 8.72
CA ALA A 51 -24.24 1.88 9.88
C ALA A 51 -23.50 0.57 9.55
N LEU A 52 -24.15 -0.34 8.83
CA LEU A 52 -23.51 -1.58 8.38
C LEU A 52 -22.41 -1.30 7.36
N ALA A 53 -22.66 -0.40 6.39
CA ALA A 53 -21.68 -0.01 5.39
C ALA A 53 -20.40 0.57 6.03
N GLY A 54 -20.54 1.39 7.08
CA GLY A 54 -19.41 1.91 7.86
C GLY A 54 -18.60 0.79 8.53
N VAL A 55 -19.26 -0.20 9.14
CA VAL A 55 -18.59 -1.37 9.73
C VAL A 55 -17.84 -2.17 8.66
N LEU A 56 -18.48 -2.44 7.50
CA LEU A 56 -17.86 -3.19 6.40
C LEU A 56 -16.64 -2.46 5.81
N ALA A 57 -16.65 -1.12 5.78
CA ALA A 57 -15.52 -0.31 5.35
C ALA A 57 -14.41 -0.20 6.42
N PHE A 58 -14.76 -0.30 7.71
CA PHE A 58 -13.81 -0.16 8.81
C PHE A 58 -13.03 -1.45 9.11
N VAL A 59 -13.68 -2.61 9.11
CA VAL A 59 -13.08 -3.89 9.51
C VAL A 59 -11.77 -4.20 8.76
N PRO A 60 -11.69 -4.05 7.42
CA PRO A 60 -10.43 -4.28 6.68
C PRO A 60 -9.32 -3.29 7.05
N LYS A 61 -9.66 -2.05 7.43
CA LYS A 61 -8.66 -1.08 7.91
C LYS A 61 -8.08 -1.52 9.26
N ALA A 62 -8.93 -1.98 10.19
CA ALA A 62 -8.48 -2.52 11.47
C ALA A 62 -7.62 -3.78 11.29
N TRP A 63 -8.01 -4.67 10.37
CA TRP A 63 -7.25 -5.88 10.02
C TRP A 63 -5.81 -5.57 9.57
N ASN A 64 -5.62 -4.49 8.80
CA ASN A 64 -4.29 -4.08 8.33
C ASN A 64 -3.31 -3.74 9.46
N VAL A 65 -3.78 -3.28 10.63
CA VAL A 65 -2.92 -2.99 11.78
C VAL A 65 -2.18 -4.26 12.24
N VAL A 66 -2.86 -5.41 12.18
CA VAL A 66 -2.31 -6.71 12.58
C VAL A 66 -1.45 -7.32 11.46
N LEU A 67 -1.86 -7.14 10.20
CA LEU A 67 -1.22 -7.77 9.04
C LEU A 67 0.09 -7.10 8.62
N ASN A 68 0.23 -5.79 8.81
CA ASN A 68 1.45 -5.07 8.44
C ASN A 68 2.73 -5.63 9.11
N PRO A 69 2.77 -5.89 10.44
CA PRO A 69 3.91 -6.56 11.08
C PRO A 69 4.19 -7.97 10.56
N VAL A 70 3.14 -8.74 10.26
CA VAL A 70 3.27 -10.10 9.73
C VAL A 70 3.90 -10.06 8.33
N ALA A 71 3.38 -9.22 7.44
CA ALA A 71 3.91 -9.01 6.10
C ALA A 71 5.38 -8.56 6.11
N GLY A 72 5.75 -7.67 7.04
CA GLY A 72 7.13 -7.25 7.23
C GLY A 72 8.06 -8.42 7.54
N ARG A 73 7.71 -9.24 8.54
CA ARG A 73 8.53 -10.40 8.90
C ARG A 73 8.62 -11.46 7.79
N VAL A 74 7.52 -11.72 7.09
CA VAL A 74 7.51 -12.71 6.01
C VAL A 74 8.45 -12.24 4.89
N SER A 75 8.40 -10.95 4.54
CA SER A 75 9.29 -10.39 3.53
C SER A 75 10.75 -10.27 3.99
N ASP A 76 11.01 -10.04 5.27
CA ASP A 76 12.39 -10.05 5.82
C ASP A 76 13.07 -11.42 5.64
N ARG A 77 12.28 -12.51 5.71
CA ARG A 77 12.77 -13.89 5.59
C ARG A 77 12.88 -14.37 4.14
N THR A 78 12.38 -13.58 3.18
CA THR A 78 12.30 -14.02 1.80
C THR A 78 13.65 -13.93 1.12
N ARG A 79 14.15 -15.07 0.63
CA ARG A 79 15.35 -15.15 -0.21
C ARG A 79 14.93 -15.33 -1.66
N SER A 80 15.28 -14.37 -2.52
CA SER A 80 14.96 -14.41 -3.95
C SER A 80 16.11 -13.86 -4.77
N ARG A 81 16.27 -14.39 -5.99
CA ARG A 81 17.24 -13.90 -6.99
C ARG A 81 17.07 -12.43 -7.36
N PHE A 82 15.89 -11.86 -7.10
CA PHE A 82 15.57 -10.47 -7.40
C PHE A 82 15.79 -9.53 -6.21
N GLY A 83 16.26 -10.04 -5.07
CA GLY A 83 16.26 -9.34 -3.78
C GLY A 83 15.02 -9.68 -2.93
N PRO A 84 15.03 -9.38 -1.63
CA PRO A 84 13.98 -9.85 -0.69
C PRO A 84 12.62 -9.16 -0.93
N ARG A 85 12.59 -7.87 -1.30
CA ARG A 85 11.34 -7.08 -1.42
C ARG A 85 10.73 -7.04 -2.81
N ARG A 86 11.56 -7.11 -3.86
CA ARG A 86 11.12 -6.97 -5.26
C ARG A 86 10.05 -7.98 -5.69
N PRO A 87 10.07 -9.27 -5.26
CA PRO A 87 9.00 -10.21 -5.56
C PRO A 87 7.63 -9.76 -5.02
N TYR A 88 7.59 -9.10 -3.88
CA TYR A 88 6.35 -8.56 -3.31
C TYR A 88 5.85 -7.33 -4.08
N VAL A 89 6.76 -6.44 -4.49
CA VAL A 89 6.41 -5.27 -5.31
C VAL A 89 5.67 -5.70 -6.58
N LEU A 90 6.17 -6.73 -7.28
CA LEU A 90 5.51 -7.26 -8.47
C LEU A 90 4.30 -8.13 -8.13
N GLY A 91 4.51 -9.19 -7.34
CA GLY A 91 3.51 -10.23 -7.10
C GLY A 91 2.34 -9.71 -6.26
N ALA A 92 2.62 -9.19 -5.06
CA ALA A 92 1.58 -8.62 -4.22
C ALA A 92 1.00 -7.35 -4.86
N GLY A 93 1.83 -6.47 -5.43
CA GLY A 93 1.33 -5.26 -6.10
C GLY A 93 0.36 -5.55 -7.26
N SER A 94 0.66 -6.54 -8.10
CA SER A 94 -0.26 -6.95 -9.18
C SER A 94 -1.51 -7.62 -8.62
N ALA A 95 -1.35 -8.46 -7.59
CA ALA A 95 -2.49 -9.09 -6.91
C ALA A 95 -3.41 -8.07 -6.23
N VAL A 96 -2.91 -6.94 -5.72
CA VAL A 96 -3.75 -5.82 -5.25
C VAL A 96 -4.65 -5.32 -6.37
N GLY A 97 -4.09 -5.04 -7.55
CA GLY A 97 -4.88 -4.52 -8.67
C GLY A 97 -5.95 -5.49 -9.15
N ILE A 98 -5.63 -6.79 -9.20
CA ILE A 98 -6.60 -7.85 -9.56
C ILE A 98 -7.70 -7.95 -8.49
N ALA A 99 -7.31 -8.06 -7.21
CA ALA A 99 -8.26 -8.16 -6.10
C ALA A 99 -9.16 -6.91 -6.00
N PHE A 100 -8.61 -5.74 -6.29
CA PHE A 100 -9.35 -4.48 -6.35
C PHE A 100 -10.42 -4.50 -7.45
N ALA A 101 -10.10 -4.99 -8.65
CA ALA A 101 -11.09 -5.14 -9.72
C ALA A 101 -12.18 -6.15 -9.32
N VAL A 102 -11.79 -7.28 -8.73
CA VAL A 102 -12.72 -8.31 -8.25
C VAL A 102 -13.64 -7.78 -7.14
N MET A 103 -13.14 -6.94 -6.23
CA MET A 103 -13.91 -6.34 -5.14
C MET A 103 -15.14 -5.57 -5.64
N PHE A 104 -15.04 -4.88 -6.78
CA PHE A 104 -16.16 -4.16 -7.42
C PHE A 104 -16.91 -4.99 -8.47
N ALA A 105 -16.52 -6.24 -8.70
CA ALA A 105 -17.17 -7.17 -9.64
C ALA A 105 -18.42 -7.87 -9.08
N GLY A 106 -18.93 -7.42 -7.92
CA GLY A 106 -20.01 -8.08 -7.19
C GLY A 106 -21.26 -8.34 -8.05
N PRO A 107 -21.92 -9.50 -7.88
CA PRO A 107 -22.89 -10.02 -8.86
C PRO A 107 -24.23 -9.26 -8.88
N ALA A 108 -24.65 -8.71 -7.74
CA ALA A 108 -25.96 -8.07 -7.57
C ALA A 108 -25.93 -7.00 -6.47
N ALA A 109 -27.02 -6.23 -6.37
CA ALA A 109 -27.28 -5.30 -5.27
C ALA A 109 -27.65 -6.03 -3.96
N GLY A 110 -27.84 -5.26 -2.88
CA GLY A 110 -28.26 -5.78 -1.58
C GLY A 110 -27.14 -6.44 -0.78
N LEU A 111 -27.53 -7.23 0.22
CA LEU A 111 -26.61 -7.86 1.16
C LEU A 111 -25.60 -8.81 0.50
N ALA A 112 -25.98 -9.50 -0.59
CA ALA A 112 -25.07 -10.37 -1.33
C ALA A 112 -23.93 -9.57 -1.99
N GLY A 113 -24.24 -8.43 -2.62
CA GLY A 113 -23.24 -7.51 -3.16
C GLY A 113 -22.37 -6.89 -2.06
N ALA A 114 -22.98 -6.56 -0.92
CA ALA A 114 -22.26 -6.00 0.23
C ALA A 114 -21.25 -7.00 0.82
N ALA A 115 -21.67 -8.26 1.00
CA ALA A 115 -20.80 -9.33 1.48
C ALA A 115 -19.65 -9.59 0.50
N TRP A 116 -19.92 -9.60 -0.80
CA TRP A 116 -18.90 -9.71 -1.83
C TRP A 116 -17.87 -8.56 -1.73
N ALA A 117 -18.35 -7.32 -1.66
CA ALA A 117 -17.49 -6.15 -1.55
C ALA A 117 -16.66 -6.18 -0.25
N ALA A 118 -17.26 -6.59 0.87
CA ALA A 118 -16.58 -6.69 2.15
C ALA A 118 -15.48 -7.75 2.17
N VAL A 119 -15.77 -8.96 1.68
CA VAL A 119 -14.78 -10.04 1.55
C VAL A 119 -13.69 -9.64 0.56
N GLY A 120 -14.08 -9.08 -0.59
CA GLY A 120 -13.15 -8.55 -1.59
C GLY A 120 -12.23 -7.48 -1.01
N TYR A 121 -12.76 -6.57 -0.18
CA TYR A 121 -11.97 -5.53 0.46
C TYR A 121 -11.03 -6.09 1.51
N LEU A 122 -11.46 -7.06 2.32
CA LEU A 122 -10.60 -7.75 3.28
C LEU A 122 -9.44 -8.49 2.60
N VAL A 123 -9.71 -9.19 1.49
CA VAL A 123 -8.70 -9.86 0.68
C VAL A 123 -7.74 -8.83 0.07
N THR A 124 -8.27 -7.77 -0.55
CA THR A 124 -7.44 -6.73 -1.17
C THR A 124 -6.57 -6.03 -0.13
N ALA A 125 -7.12 -5.72 1.05
CA ALA A 125 -6.38 -5.15 2.18
C ALA A 125 -5.25 -6.08 2.66
N THR A 126 -5.53 -7.38 2.77
CA THR A 126 -4.53 -8.38 3.15
C THR A 126 -3.37 -8.41 2.16
N VAL A 127 -3.66 -8.52 0.86
CA VAL A 127 -2.64 -8.52 -0.20
C VAL A 127 -1.88 -7.18 -0.21
N PHE A 128 -2.59 -6.07 0.01
CA PHE A 128 -1.98 -4.74 0.10
C PHE A 128 -0.99 -4.61 1.26
N ALA A 129 -1.23 -5.24 2.42
CA ALA A 129 -0.25 -5.27 3.51
C ALA A 129 1.06 -5.96 3.06
N PHE A 130 0.94 -7.06 2.32
CA PHE A 130 2.08 -7.77 1.72
C PHE A 130 2.79 -6.99 0.60
N PHE A 131 2.16 -5.98 0.00
CA PHE A 131 2.84 -5.05 -0.89
C PHE A 131 3.49 -3.89 -0.12
N GLN A 132 2.72 -3.25 0.77
CA GLN A 132 3.09 -2.02 1.45
C GLN A 132 4.28 -2.16 2.37
N SER A 133 4.28 -3.19 3.21
CA SER A 133 5.33 -3.36 4.20
C SER A 133 6.71 -3.57 3.52
N PRO A 134 6.85 -4.46 2.53
CA PRO A 134 8.10 -4.59 1.78
C PRO A 134 8.46 -3.33 0.98
N TYR A 135 7.47 -2.70 0.34
CA TYR A 135 7.68 -1.51 -0.47
C TYR A 135 8.20 -0.33 0.37
N ALA A 136 7.65 -0.12 1.56
CA ALA A 136 8.10 0.92 2.49
C ALA A 136 9.49 0.64 3.10
N ALA A 137 9.89 -0.63 3.21
CA ALA A 137 11.22 -1.00 3.68
C ALA A 137 12.31 -0.89 2.59
N MET A 138 11.93 -0.95 1.32
CA MET A 138 12.84 -1.07 0.18
C MET A 138 13.91 0.03 0.08
N PRO A 139 13.66 1.33 0.40
CA PRO A 139 14.70 2.35 0.35
C PRO A 139 15.87 2.13 1.31
N ALA A 140 15.65 1.43 2.42
CA ALA A 140 16.73 1.10 3.36
C ALA A 140 17.70 0.06 2.77
N GLU A 141 17.25 -0.76 1.82
CA GLU A 141 18.06 -1.73 1.10
C GLU A 141 18.69 -1.14 -0.18
N MET A 142 18.16 -0.01 -0.68
CA MET A 142 18.64 0.61 -1.91
C MET A 142 19.84 1.55 -1.69
N THR A 143 20.02 2.07 -0.48
CA THR A 143 21.11 3.02 -0.15
C THR A 143 21.43 3.10 1.35
N ALA A 144 22.71 3.16 1.68
CA ALA A 144 23.23 3.47 3.02
C ALA A 144 23.04 4.94 3.39
N ASP A 145 23.02 5.85 2.40
CA ASP A 145 23.01 7.29 2.62
C ASP A 145 21.62 7.74 3.10
N HIS A 146 21.60 8.37 4.28
CA HIS A 146 20.38 8.87 4.88
C HIS A 146 19.69 9.95 4.02
N THR A 147 20.47 10.77 3.30
CA THR A 147 19.98 11.83 2.42
C THR A 147 19.24 11.24 1.22
N ASP A 148 19.84 10.24 0.56
CA ASP A 148 19.22 9.57 -0.58
C ASP A 148 17.98 8.78 -0.15
N ARG A 149 18.03 8.13 1.02
CA ARG A 149 16.85 7.44 1.60
C ARG A 149 15.70 8.41 1.88
N THR A 150 16.00 9.57 2.45
CA THR A 150 15.01 10.61 2.73
C THR A 150 14.41 11.15 1.43
N ARG A 151 15.24 11.36 0.41
CA ARG A 151 14.80 11.80 -0.92
C ARG A 151 13.90 10.76 -1.60
N LEU A 152 14.23 9.46 -1.53
CA LEU A 152 13.35 8.39 -2.03
C LEU A 152 11.98 8.41 -1.33
N MET A 153 11.97 8.58 -0.01
CA MET A 153 10.71 8.69 0.75
C MET A 153 9.91 9.93 0.35
N GLY A 154 10.58 11.06 0.12
CA GLY A 154 9.95 12.28 -0.42
C GLY A 154 9.27 12.03 -1.77
N TRP A 155 9.98 11.40 -2.72
CA TRP A 155 9.41 11.02 -4.02
C TRP A 155 8.24 10.03 -3.89
N ARG A 156 8.33 9.08 -2.96
CA ARG A 156 7.22 8.17 -2.67
C ARG A 156 5.99 8.94 -2.20
N VAL A 157 6.12 9.83 -1.22
CA VAL A 157 4.99 10.62 -0.69
C VAL A 157 4.39 11.52 -1.78
N ALA A 158 5.21 12.19 -2.57
CA ALA A 158 4.74 12.97 -3.72
C ALA A 158 3.98 12.08 -4.72
N GLY A 159 4.51 10.89 -5.03
CA GLY A 159 3.84 9.91 -5.89
C GLY A 159 2.50 9.43 -5.32
N ILE A 160 2.38 9.27 -3.99
CA ILE A 160 1.12 8.90 -3.34
C ILE A 160 0.11 10.03 -3.50
N ALA A 161 0.51 11.28 -3.30
CA ALA A 161 -0.35 12.44 -3.45
C ALA A 161 -0.85 12.58 -4.91
N VAL A 162 0.03 12.43 -5.89
CA VAL A 162 -0.35 12.45 -7.31
C VAL A 162 -1.31 11.31 -7.65
N ALA A 163 -1.01 10.09 -7.21
CA ALA A 163 -1.89 8.94 -7.41
C ALA A 163 -3.27 9.15 -6.78
N ALA A 164 -3.33 9.69 -5.56
CA ALA A 164 -4.55 10.04 -4.86
C ALA A 164 -5.37 11.09 -5.62
N LEU A 165 -4.74 12.17 -6.09
CA LEU A 165 -5.41 13.22 -6.85
C LEU A 165 -5.98 12.67 -8.18
N VAL A 166 -5.16 11.95 -8.93
CA VAL A 166 -5.56 11.37 -10.22
C VAL A 166 -6.69 10.38 -10.03
N THR A 167 -6.54 9.39 -9.14
CA THR A 167 -7.57 8.36 -8.95
C THR A 167 -8.81 8.88 -8.24
N GLY A 168 -8.67 9.83 -7.31
CA GLY A 168 -9.79 10.50 -6.65
C GLY A 168 -10.64 11.31 -7.64
N ALA A 169 -10.03 11.92 -8.65
CA ALA A 169 -10.76 12.62 -9.72
C ALA A 169 -11.32 11.66 -10.79
N VAL A 170 -10.52 10.68 -11.23
CA VAL A 170 -10.86 9.80 -12.35
C VAL A 170 -11.88 8.73 -11.96
N ALA A 171 -11.80 8.17 -10.75
CA ALA A 171 -12.67 7.07 -10.35
C ALA A 171 -14.18 7.43 -10.40
N PRO A 172 -14.65 8.55 -9.83
CA PRO A 172 -16.05 8.98 -9.96
C PRO A 172 -16.47 9.27 -11.40
N LEU A 173 -15.56 9.81 -12.23
CA LEU A 173 -15.83 10.09 -13.64
C LEU A 173 -16.04 8.79 -14.43
N ILE A 174 -15.27 7.73 -14.15
CA ILE A 174 -15.48 6.42 -14.76
C ILE A 174 -16.84 5.87 -14.35
N VAL A 175 -17.18 5.91 -13.06
CA VAL A 175 -18.49 5.43 -12.59
C VAL A 175 -19.63 6.14 -13.32
N ARG A 176 -19.56 7.47 -13.43
CA ARG A 176 -20.59 8.26 -14.13
C ARG A 176 -20.65 8.00 -15.63
N SER A 177 -19.51 7.96 -16.31
CA SER A 177 -19.45 7.78 -17.77
C SER A 177 -19.85 6.37 -18.21
N ALA A 178 -19.64 5.36 -17.36
CA ALA A 178 -20.07 3.99 -17.59
C ALA A 178 -21.53 3.71 -17.16
N GLY A 179 -22.36 4.74 -17.01
CA GLY A 179 -23.80 4.63 -16.73
C GLY A 179 -24.19 4.56 -15.25
N GLY A 180 -23.22 4.71 -14.33
CA GLY A 180 -23.46 4.65 -12.89
C GLY A 180 -23.75 3.25 -12.37
N GLY A 181 -24.18 3.18 -11.10
CA GLY A 181 -24.55 1.94 -10.43
C GLY A 181 -23.47 0.84 -10.51
N ILE A 182 -23.90 -0.42 -10.41
CA ILE A 182 -22.99 -1.57 -10.40
C ILE A 182 -22.08 -1.62 -11.65
N PRO A 183 -22.58 -1.43 -12.90
CA PRO A 183 -21.72 -1.42 -14.08
C PRO A 183 -20.64 -0.34 -14.04
N GLY A 184 -20.97 0.85 -13.55
CA GLY A 184 -20.02 1.95 -13.40
C GLY A 184 -18.90 1.62 -12.41
N TYR A 185 -19.24 1.06 -11.25
CA TYR A 185 -18.25 0.61 -10.26
C TYR A 185 -17.39 -0.55 -10.76
N ARG A 186 -17.95 -1.47 -11.56
CA ARG A 186 -17.21 -2.54 -12.22
C ARG A 186 -16.17 -1.99 -13.19
N ALA A 187 -16.56 -1.06 -14.07
CA ALA A 187 -15.65 -0.41 -15.01
C ALA A 187 -14.54 0.35 -14.28
N MET A 188 -14.88 1.10 -13.23
CA MET A 188 -13.93 1.78 -12.37
C MET A 188 -12.95 0.78 -11.71
N GLY A 189 -13.44 -0.32 -11.16
CA GLY A 189 -12.63 -1.37 -10.56
C GLY A 189 -11.60 -1.94 -11.53
N ILE A 190 -12.00 -2.20 -12.77
CA ILE A 190 -11.10 -2.70 -13.83
C ILE A 190 -10.02 -1.66 -14.18
N VAL A 191 -10.42 -0.40 -14.44
CA VAL A 191 -9.48 0.65 -14.86
C VAL A 191 -8.48 1.00 -13.76
N ILE A 192 -8.96 1.20 -12.53
CA ILE A 192 -8.09 1.49 -11.39
C ILE A 192 -7.24 0.26 -11.02
N GLY A 193 -7.81 -0.95 -11.10
CA GLY A 193 -7.06 -2.20 -10.93
C GLY A 193 -5.91 -2.33 -11.94
N ALA A 194 -6.16 -2.01 -13.21
CA ALA A 194 -5.12 -2.00 -14.25
C ALA A 194 -4.04 -0.93 -13.97
N LEU A 195 -4.42 0.26 -13.49
CA LEU A 195 -3.47 1.31 -13.09
C LEU A 195 -2.58 0.85 -11.92
N ILE A 196 -3.16 0.14 -10.94
CA ILE A 196 -2.42 -0.44 -9.82
C ILE A 196 -1.41 -1.49 -10.32
N VAL A 197 -1.84 -2.42 -11.19
CA VAL A 197 -0.94 -3.42 -11.79
C VAL A 197 0.19 -2.73 -12.56
N LEU A 198 -0.13 -1.69 -13.35
CA LEU A 198 0.86 -0.91 -14.09
C LEU A 198 1.89 -0.29 -13.13
N GLY A 199 1.44 0.34 -12.05
CA GLY A 199 2.32 0.91 -11.02
C GLY A 199 3.26 -0.14 -10.40
N ALA A 200 2.73 -1.32 -10.08
CA ALA A 200 3.52 -2.44 -9.55
C ALA A 200 4.60 -2.92 -10.54
N VAL A 201 4.24 -3.07 -11.82
CA VAL A 201 5.14 -3.52 -12.89
C VAL A 201 6.22 -2.48 -13.16
N VAL A 202 5.85 -1.21 -13.31
CA VAL A 202 6.81 -0.11 -13.54
C VAL A 202 7.76 0.01 -12.36
N ALA A 203 7.28 -0.16 -11.12
CA ALA A 203 8.14 -0.14 -9.94
C ALA A 203 9.14 -1.30 -9.93
N PHE A 204 8.69 -2.50 -10.26
CA PHE A 204 9.57 -3.68 -10.32
C PHE A 204 10.66 -3.55 -11.39
N VAL A 205 10.31 -3.05 -12.58
CA VAL A 205 11.24 -2.86 -13.69
C VAL A 205 12.19 -1.69 -13.41
N GLY A 206 11.66 -0.55 -12.94
CA GLY A 206 12.44 0.65 -12.66
C GLY A 206 13.42 0.50 -11.50
N THR A 207 13.13 -0.39 -10.54
CA THR A 207 14.04 -0.71 -9.43
C THR A 207 15.03 -1.84 -9.75
N ARG A 208 15.02 -2.41 -10.96
CA ARG A 208 15.89 -3.56 -11.32
C ARG A 208 17.39 -3.25 -11.22
N ARG A 209 17.78 -1.99 -11.41
CA ARG A 209 19.17 -1.53 -11.38
C ARG A 209 19.57 -0.93 -10.03
N ALA A 210 18.68 -0.98 -9.03
CA ALA A 210 18.99 -0.48 -7.71
C ALA A 210 20.11 -1.31 -7.07
N PRO A 211 21.10 -0.68 -6.42
CA PRO A 211 22.00 -1.38 -5.51
C PRO A 211 21.19 -2.13 -4.46
N LEU A 212 21.66 -3.31 -4.05
CA LEU A 212 21.09 -4.06 -2.94
C LEU A 212 22.12 -4.09 -1.82
N GLU A 213 21.95 -3.20 -0.85
CA GLU A 213 22.65 -3.27 0.43
C GLU A 213 21.92 -4.28 1.30
N VAL A 214 22.44 -5.51 1.31
CA VAL A 214 21.93 -6.57 2.19
C VAL A 214 22.42 -6.26 3.60
N ALA A 215 21.60 -5.59 4.40
CA ALA A 215 21.85 -5.49 5.82
C ALA A 215 21.87 -6.92 6.44
N PRO A 216 22.83 -7.24 7.32
CA PRO A 216 22.88 -8.55 7.96
C PRO A 216 21.56 -8.83 8.68
N ALA A 217 20.98 -10.00 8.42
CA ALA A 217 19.71 -10.41 9.01
C ALA A 217 19.82 -10.39 10.54
N ARG A 218 19.23 -9.36 11.19
CA ARG A 218 19.07 -9.36 12.65
C ARG A 218 17.92 -10.28 13.00
N GLU A 219 18.23 -11.54 13.27
CA GLU A 219 17.28 -12.52 13.81
C GLU A 219 16.87 -12.14 15.23
N SER A 220 15.85 -11.31 15.35
CA SER A 220 15.09 -11.17 16.59
C SER A 220 13.69 -11.73 16.40
N SER A 221 13.22 -12.49 17.38
CA SER A 221 11.84 -12.97 17.42
C SER A 221 10.87 -11.79 17.41
N LEU A 222 9.66 -11.92 16.84
CA LEU A 222 8.66 -10.84 16.87
C LEU A 222 8.41 -10.34 18.29
N ARG A 223 8.40 -11.26 19.25
CA ARG A 223 8.26 -10.94 20.67
C ARG A 223 9.43 -10.10 21.17
N ALA A 224 10.66 -10.41 20.78
CA ALA A 224 11.82 -9.59 21.14
C ALA A 224 11.75 -8.20 20.50
N GLN A 225 11.35 -8.09 19.23
CA GLN A 225 11.20 -6.79 18.56
C GLN A 225 10.08 -5.95 19.20
N LEU A 226 8.92 -6.55 19.46
CA LEU A 226 7.80 -5.89 20.14
C LEU A 226 8.14 -5.52 21.58
N ALA A 227 8.89 -6.36 22.31
CA ALA A 227 9.34 -6.07 23.67
C ALA A 227 10.34 -4.89 23.70
N VAL A 228 11.30 -4.86 22.77
CA VAL A 228 12.25 -3.75 22.62
C VAL A 228 11.52 -2.46 22.23
N ALA A 229 10.57 -2.56 21.29
CA ALA A 229 9.75 -1.43 20.87
C ALA A 229 8.86 -0.90 22.01
N ALA A 230 8.27 -1.79 22.81
CA ALA A 230 7.49 -1.43 24.01
C ALA A 230 8.36 -0.82 25.13
N GLY A 231 9.64 -1.20 25.21
CA GLY A 231 10.60 -0.59 26.14
C GLY A 231 11.03 0.83 25.74
N ASN A 232 10.87 1.21 24.48
CA ASN A 232 11.32 2.50 23.95
C ASN A 232 10.23 3.59 24.13
N ARG A 233 10.46 4.51 25.07
CA ARG A 233 9.53 5.62 25.40
C ARG A 233 9.22 6.53 24.18
N PRO A 234 10.21 7.00 23.40
CA PRO A 234 9.97 7.69 22.13
C PRO A 234 9.09 6.89 21.16
N PHE A 235 9.37 5.60 20.97
CA PHE A 235 8.60 4.74 20.08
C PHE A 235 7.14 4.61 20.52
N ARG A 236 6.89 4.42 21.82
CA ARG A 236 5.53 4.37 22.37
C ARG A 236 4.75 5.66 22.14
N ARG A 237 5.38 6.82 22.34
CA ARG A 237 4.75 8.13 22.07
C ARG A 237 4.38 8.27 20.60
N LEU A 238 5.29 7.91 19.69
CA LEU A 238 5.01 7.91 18.25
C LEU A 238 3.87 6.95 17.89
N LEU A 239 3.83 5.76 18.49
CA LEU A 239 2.80 4.76 18.21
C LEU A 239 1.42 5.25 18.69
N VAL A 240 1.34 5.88 19.85
CA VAL A 240 0.09 6.51 20.34
C VAL A 240 -0.36 7.64 19.42
N ILE A 241 0.56 8.54 19.01
CA ILE A 241 0.24 9.64 18.09
C ILE A 241 -0.27 9.09 16.75
N VAL A 242 0.39 8.08 16.18
CA VAL A 242 -0.02 7.45 14.92
C VAL A 242 -1.35 6.71 15.07
N ALA A 243 -1.60 6.05 16.19
CA ALA A 243 -2.87 5.39 16.45
C ALA A 243 -4.02 6.41 16.58
N LEU A 244 -3.79 7.53 17.27
CA LEU A 244 -4.74 8.63 17.37
C LEU A 244 -5.02 9.26 16.00
N GLN A 245 -3.97 9.53 15.21
CA GLN A 245 -4.12 10.06 13.86
C GLN A 245 -4.88 9.09 12.94
N SER A 246 -4.56 7.80 13.01
CA SER A 246 -5.22 6.76 12.22
C SER A 246 -6.68 6.57 12.63
N GLY A 247 -6.99 6.68 13.93
CA GLY A 247 -8.36 6.67 14.45
C GLY A 247 -9.17 7.87 13.94
N ALA A 248 -8.58 9.07 13.98
CA ALA A 248 -9.22 10.28 13.48
C ALA A 248 -9.49 10.22 11.96
N THR A 249 -8.57 9.63 11.19
CA THR A 249 -8.72 9.48 9.72
C THR A 249 -9.66 8.32 9.36
N GLY A 250 -9.81 7.32 10.24
CA GLY A 250 -10.74 6.21 10.06
C GLY A 250 -12.20 6.55 10.33
N ALA A 251 -12.46 7.68 11.00
CA ALA A 251 -13.78 8.20 11.34
C ALA A 251 -14.34 9.22 10.33
N GLN A 252 -13.62 9.48 9.23
CA GLN A 252 -14.07 10.32 8.11
C GLN A 252 -14.64 9.49 6.96
#